data_AF-A0AAW0X5X2-F1
#
_entry.id   AF-A0AAW0X5X2-F1
#
_cell.length_a   1.000
_cell.length_b   1.000
_cell.length_c   1.000
_cell.angle_alpha   90.00
_cell.angle_beta   90.00
_cell.angle_gamma   90.00
#
_symmetry.space_group_name_H-M   'P 1'
#
loop_
_entity.id
_entity.type
_entity.pdbx_description
1 polymer ?
#
loop_
_entity_poly.entity_id
_entity_poly.type
_entity_poly.pdbx_seq_one_letter_code
_entity_poly.pdbx_strand_id
1 'polypeptide(L)'
;GGSPAAYVGTPSPGTGYQGSPSPGSGGYASPSPLASYSPMTPGAPSPYNPQTPGAGMDSLGMQDWQTTDIEVRIKDTHDDSGLIGQTGIIRSLSGGMCSVFLPEEERVVNFSCETLEPITPEQGDRVKVIFGEEREQTGNLLSIDHNEGVVKLDHADVKMLQLRYLCKMK
;
A
#
# COMPACT_ATOMS: atom_id res chain seq x y z
N GLY A 1 46.11 46.55 19.08
CA GLY A 1 44.79 46.55 18.41
C GLY A 1 44.12 45.25 18.76
N GLY A 2 42.98 45.31 19.43
CA GLY A 2 42.26 44.16 19.97
C GLY A 2 40.94 43.88 19.26
N SER A 3 40.45 42.67 19.44
CA SER A 3 39.05 42.21 19.28
C SER A 3 38.52 41.82 20.68
N PRO A 4 37.25 41.39 20.92
CA PRO A 4 35.94 41.57 20.26
C PRO A 4 34.79 41.98 21.27
N ALA A 5 33.53 42.17 20.82
CA ALA A 5 32.22 42.07 21.55
C ALA A 5 31.11 42.79 20.72
N ALA A 6 29.96 42.22 20.33
CA ALA A 6 28.75 41.74 21.04
C ALA A 6 27.62 42.80 21.24
N TYR A 7 26.45 42.51 20.63
CA TYR A 7 25.03 42.76 21.01
C TYR A 7 24.36 44.17 21.02
N VAL A 8 23.24 44.22 20.26
CA VAL A 8 21.87 44.80 20.52
C VAL A 8 21.57 46.31 20.53
N GLY A 9 20.50 46.64 19.78
CA GLY A 9 19.26 47.21 20.33
C GLY A 9 18.92 48.67 19.99
N THR A 10 17.75 48.91 19.39
CA THR A 10 17.08 50.24 19.36
C THR A 10 15.53 50.11 19.37
N PRO A 11 14.78 51.12 19.89
CA PRO A 11 13.69 50.88 20.85
C PRO A 11 12.31 51.59 20.61
N SER A 12 11.26 51.04 21.30
CA SER A 12 10.09 51.68 22.01
C SER A 12 8.98 52.47 21.25
N PRO A 13 7.80 52.85 21.85
CA PRO A 13 7.24 52.68 23.23
C PRO A 13 5.72 52.31 23.38
N GLY A 14 5.26 51.92 24.61
CA GLY A 14 3.95 52.36 25.18
C GLY A 14 2.95 51.36 25.83
N THR A 15 3.03 51.15 27.16
CA THR A 15 2.00 51.11 28.25
C THR A 15 0.49 50.88 27.92
N GLY A 16 -0.41 50.16 28.62
CA GLY A 16 -0.51 49.40 29.89
C GLY A 16 -2.01 49.19 30.30
N TYR A 17 -2.29 48.27 31.25
CA TYR A 17 -3.48 48.11 32.14
C TYR A 17 -4.77 47.29 31.77
N GLN A 18 -4.96 46.17 32.50
CA GLN A 18 -6.15 45.58 33.23
C GLN A 18 -7.42 45.09 32.47
N GLY A 19 -8.16 44.04 32.88
CA GLY A 19 -8.21 43.32 34.16
C GLY A 19 -8.94 41.94 34.16
N SER A 20 -8.90 41.31 35.36
CA SER A 20 -9.43 40.01 35.87
C SER A 20 -11.00 39.97 35.97
N PRO A 21 -11.73 38.92 36.49
CA PRO A 21 -11.33 37.82 37.40
C PRO A 21 -11.96 36.39 37.19
N SER A 22 -11.43 35.38 37.90
CA SER A 22 -12.03 34.05 38.20
C SER A 22 -12.98 34.10 39.42
N PRO A 23 -13.70 33.02 39.82
CA PRO A 23 -13.19 32.15 40.92
C PRO A 23 -13.75 30.69 41.08
N GLY A 24 -12.93 29.81 41.68
CA GLY A 24 -13.28 28.76 42.68
C GLY A 24 -14.05 27.50 42.22
N SER A 25 -13.94 26.29 42.80
CA SER A 25 -13.33 25.82 44.06
C SER A 25 -13.37 24.27 44.08
N GLY A 26 -12.37 23.61 44.69
CA GLY A 26 -12.31 22.15 44.87
C GLY A 26 -13.13 21.59 46.05
N GLY A 27 -13.20 20.27 46.17
CA GLY A 27 -13.83 19.57 47.30
C GLY A 27 -13.84 18.04 47.16
N TYR A 28 -13.65 17.35 48.28
CA TYR A 28 -13.37 15.92 48.48
C TYR A 28 -14.65 15.09 48.78
N ALA A 29 -14.55 13.76 48.56
CA ALA A 29 -15.23 12.63 49.27
C ALA A 29 -16.75 12.28 49.08
N SER A 30 -16.97 10.96 49.01
CA SER A 30 -18.17 10.03 49.04
C SER A 30 -19.35 10.37 50.00
N PRO A 31 -20.51 9.65 50.12
CA PRO A 31 -21.00 8.37 49.53
C PRO A 31 -22.52 8.33 49.06
N SER A 32 -23.01 7.13 48.65
CA SER A 32 -24.35 6.64 48.15
C SER A 32 -25.61 6.96 49.02
N PRO A 33 -26.90 6.50 48.79
CA PRO A 33 -27.47 5.42 47.93
C PRO A 33 -28.94 5.57 47.37
N LEU A 34 -29.50 4.50 46.74
CA LEU A 34 -30.94 4.15 46.50
C LEU A 34 -31.75 5.02 45.50
N ALA A 35 -32.77 4.58 44.75
CA ALA A 35 -33.32 3.30 44.30
C ALA A 35 -34.48 3.63 43.30
N SER A 36 -34.70 2.76 42.31
CA SER A 36 -36.00 2.36 41.72
C SER A 36 -36.99 3.39 41.11
N TYR A 37 -37.24 3.30 39.79
CA TYR A 37 -38.48 2.74 39.16
C TYR A 37 -38.52 3.01 37.61
N SER A 38 -38.91 1.98 36.85
CA SER A 38 -38.99 1.82 35.37
C SER A 38 -40.13 2.63 34.69
N PRO A 39 -40.56 2.39 33.42
CA PRO A 39 -39.93 1.86 32.19
C PRO A 39 -40.28 2.71 30.92
N MET A 40 -39.34 3.05 30.03
CA MET A 40 -39.71 3.48 28.66
C MET A 40 -38.66 3.03 27.62
N THR A 41 -39.10 2.08 26.77
CA THR A 41 -38.78 1.93 25.33
C THR A 41 -37.30 1.86 24.89
N PRO A 42 -36.73 0.67 24.60
CA PRO A 42 -35.39 0.56 24.03
C PRO A 42 -35.37 0.87 22.52
N GLY A 43 -34.44 1.75 22.13
CA GLY A 43 -33.77 1.64 20.85
C GLY A 43 -34.27 2.56 19.73
N ALA A 44 -33.66 3.74 19.62
CA ALA A 44 -33.54 4.44 18.34
C ALA A 44 -32.05 4.77 18.10
N PRO A 45 -31.59 4.69 16.84
CA PRO A 45 -30.25 4.25 16.50
C PRO A 45 -29.20 5.36 16.54
N SER A 46 -28.01 5.04 17.06
CA SER A 46 -26.78 5.76 16.77
C SER A 46 -26.44 5.62 15.27
N PRO A 47 -25.85 6.65 14.63
CA PRO A 47 -25.46 6.57 13.23
C PRO A 47 -24.29 5.60 13.08
N TYR A 48 -24.60 4.34 12.78
CA TYR A 48 -23.64 3.36 12.31
C TYR A 48 -23.11 3.83 10.95
N ASN A 49 -21.87 4.29 10.95
CA ASN A 49 -21.03 4.22 9.76
C ASN A 49 -20.90 2.73 9.38
N PRO A 50 -21.28 2.30 8.18
CA PRO A 50 -21.13 0.91 7.79
C PRO A 50 -19.62 0.63 7.66
N GLN A 51 -19.07 -0.08 8.65
CA GLN A 51 -17.80 -0.79 8.47
C GLN A 51 -17.98 -1.75 7.29
N THR A 52 -17.34 -1.43 6.18
CA THR A 52 -17.05 -2.38 5.10
C THR A 52 -16.21 -3.51 5.69
N PRO A 53 -16.66 -4.77 5.66
CA PRO A 53 -15.80 -5.89 5.99
C PRO A 53 -14.81 -6.07 4.84
N GLY A 54 -13.51 -5.86 5.07
CA GLY A 54 -12.49 -6.24 4.09
C GLY A 54 -11.22 -5.38 4.00
N ALA A 55 -11.05 -4.35 4.82
CA ALA A 55 -9.81 -3.56 4.81
C ALA A 55 -9.09 -3.72 6.16
N GLY A 56 -8.14 -4.67 6.23
CA GLY A 56 -7.22 -4.75 7.37
C GLY A 56 -6.96 -6.14 7.92
N MET A 57 -6.80 -7.14 7.05
CA MET A 57 -6.06 -8.35 7.41
C MET A 57 -4.74 -8.29 6.64
N ASP A 58 -3.80 -7.55 7.19
CA ASP A 58 -2.40 -7.94 7.24
C ASP A 58 -1.82 -8.53 5.94
N SER A 59 -1.81 -7.73 4.87
CA SER A 59 -0.90 -7.90 3.73
C SER A 59 0.57 -7.67 4.13
N LEU A 60 0.97 -8.06 5.34
CA LEU A 60 2.33 -7.97 5.87
C LEU A 60 3.20 -9.15 5.41
N GLY A 61 2.63 -10.07 4.61
CA GLY A 61 3.37 -11.07 3.83
C GLY A 61 3.57 -10.72 2.35
N MET A 62 2.85 -9.73 1.79
CA MET A 62 2.85 -9.40 0.36
C MET A 62 3.96 -8.40 -0.01
N GLN A 63 5.20 -8.76 0.30
CA GLN A 63 6.41 -8.25 -0.36
C GLN A 63 6.80 -9.18 -1.53
N ASP A 64 5.82 -9.91 -2.07
CA ASP A 64 6.02 -10.77 -3.21
C ASP A 64 5.73 -9.99 -4.51
N TRP A 65 6.44 -10.36 -5.57
CA TRP A 65 6.44 -9.69 -6.88
C TRP A 65 5.08 -9.74 -7.61
N GLN A 66 4.12 -10.52 -7.12
CA GLN A 66 2.84 -10.70 -7.80
C GLN A 66 2.03 -9.40 -7.76
N THR A 67 1.42 -9.13 -8.90
CA THR A 67 0.54 -8.00 -9.16
C THR A 67 -0.40 -8.39 -10.29
N THR A 68 -1.41 -7.58 -10.60
CA THR A 68 -2.34 -7.88 -11.69
C THR A 68 -1.75 -7.51 -13.04
N ASP A 69 -2.33 -8.08 -14.10
CA ASP A 69 -2.06 -7.74 -15.50
C ASP A 69 -0.63 -8.05 -15.97
N ILE A 70 0.05 -8.93 -15.25
CA ILE A 70 1.35 -9.49 -15.63
C ILE A 70 1.20 -10.95 -16.05
N GLU A 71 2.08 -11.37 -16.95
CA GLU A 71 2.22 -12.77 -17.36
C GLU A 71 3.08 -13.56 -16.37
N VAL A 72 2.62 -14.76 -16.06
CA VAL A 72 3.28 -15.69 -15.14
C VAL A 72 3.35 -17.08 -15.73
N ARG A 73 4.37 -17.84 -15.34
CA ARG A 73 4.48 -19.27 -15.64
C ARG A 73 4.17 -20.10 -14.40
N ILE A 74 3.50 -21.22 -14.59
CA ILE A 74 3.28 -22.20 -13.53
C ILE A 74 4.55 -23.03 -13.38
N LYS A 75 5.10 -23.08 -12.15
CA LYS A 75 6.31 -23.83 -11.82
C LYS A 75 6.10 -25.33 -11.93
N ASP A 76 7.20 -26.06 -12.06
CA ASP A 76 7.26 -27.53 -12.06
C ASP A 76 6.91 -28.17 -10.70
N THR A 77 6.91 -27.38 -9.64
CA THR A 77 6.50 -27.81 -8.29
C THR A 77 4.99 -27.90 -8.11
N HIS A 78 4.20 -27.60 -9.14
CA HIS A 78 2.74 -27.66 -9.06
C HIS A 78 2.22 -29.11 -9.12
N ASP A 79 1.17 -29.43 -8.36
CA ASP A 79 0.64 -30.80 -8.27
C ASP A 79 0.00 -31.31 -9.58
N ASP A 80 -0.63 -30.40 -10.33
CA ASP A 80 -1.24 -30.73 -11.61
C ASP A 80 -0.23 -30.60 -12.75
N SER A 81 0.26 -31.74 -13.24
CA SER A 81 1.22 -31.81 -14.35
C SER A 81 0.69 -31.26 -15.67
N GLY A 82 -0.63 -31.20 -15.86
CA GLY A 82 -1.23 -30.61 -17.05
C GLY A 82 -1.08 -29.09 -17.10
N LEU A 83 -0.93 -28.43 -15.94
CA LEU A 83 -0.82 -26.98 -15.82
C LEU A 83 0.65 -26.49 -15.77
N ILE A 84 1.59 -27.36 -15.43
CA ILE A 84 3.02 -27.03 -15.34
C ILE A 84 3.51 -26.42 -16.66
N GLY A 85 4.24 -25.31 -16.56
CA GLY A 85 4.87 -24.66 -17.71
C GLY A 85 3.92 -23.81 -18.57
N GLN A 86 2.60 -23.88 -18.36
CA GLN A 86 1.66 -22.98 -19.02
C GLN A 86 1.91 -21.54 -18.59
N THR A 87 1.58 -20.59 -19.48
CA THR A 87 1.60 -19.16 -19.19
C THR A 87 0.19 -18.66 -18.93
N GLY A 88 0.03 -17.84 -17.91
CA GLY A 88 -1.24 -17.21 -17.56
C GLY A 88 -1.09 -15.75 -17.19
N ILE A 89 -2.23 -15.08 -16.95
CA ILE A 89 -2.27 -13.67 -16.55
C ILE A 89 -2.95 -13.52 -15.20
N ILE A 90 -2.28 -12.87 -14.26
CA ILE A 90 -2.88 -12.59 -12.94
C ILE A 90 -4.01 -11.56 -13.10
N ARG A 91 -5.21 -11.92 -12.64
CA ARG A 91 -6.39 -11.06 -12.63
C ARG A 91 -6.68 -10.45 -11.26
N SER A 92 -6.40 -11.18 -10.19
CA SER A 92 -6.56 -10.69 -8.84
C SER A 92 -5.71 -11.48 -7.84
N LEU A 93 -5.50 -10.89 -6.67
CA LEU A 93 -4.77 -11.47 -5.55
C LEU A 93 -5.69 -11.51 -4.33
N SER A 94 -5.74 -12.63 -3.62
CA SER A 94 -6.53 -12.76 -2.39
C SER A 94 -5.91 -13.78 -1.44
N GLY A 95 -5.56 -13.37 -0.23
CA GLY A 95 -5.13 -14.29 0.84
C GLY A 95 -3.97 -15.21 0.48
N GLY A 96 -2.98 -14.73 -0.29
CA GLY A 96 -1.84 -15.55 -0.74
C GLY A 96 -2.11 -16.40 -1.99
N MET A 97 -3.29 -16.28 -2.58
CA MET A 97 -3.66 -16.92 -3.83
C MET A 97 -3.72 -15.92 -4.98
N CYS A 98 -3.26 -16.34 -6.15
CA CYS A 98 -3.39 -15.63 -7.42
C CYS A 98 -4.52 -16.24 -8.24
N SER A 99 -5.46 -15.42 -8.67
CA SER A 99 -6.44 -15.78 -9.68
C SER A 99 -5.84 -15.55 -11.07
N VAL A 100 -5.53 -16.62 -11.79
CA VAL A 100 -4.79 -16.59 -13.06
C VAL A 100 -5.68 -17.05 -14.20
N PHE A 101 -5.81 -16.22 -15.24
CA PHE A 101 -6.43 -16.62 -16.50
C PHE A 101 -5.42 -17.43 -17.33
N LEU A 102 -5.78 -18.67 -17.67
CA LEU A 102 -4.99 -19.56 -18.52
C LEU A 102 -5.58 -19.53 -19.94
N PRO A 103 -4.87 -18.97 -20.93
CA PRO A 103 -5.37 -18.89 -22.31
C PRO A 103 -5.60 -20.25 -22.95
N GLU A 104 -4.76 -21.25 -22.66
CA GLU A 104 -4.88 -22.60 -23.23
C GLU A 104 -6.12 -23.34 -22.72
N GLU A 105 -6.52 -23.06 -21.49
CA GLU A 105 -7.68 -23.67 -20.83
C GLU A 105 -8.96 -22.82 -20.94
N GLU A 106 -8.83 -21.60 -21.47
CA GLU A 106 -9.88 -20.57 -21.54
C GLU A 106 -10.64 -20.34 -20.22
N ARG A 107 -9.96 -20.50 -19.08
CA ARG A 107 -10.55 -20.39 -17.74
C ARG A 107 -9.65 -19.70 -16.75
N VAL A 108 -10.23 -19.33 -15.61
CA VAL A 108 -9.50 -18.77 -14.47
C VAL A 108 -9.31 -19.86 -13.42
N VAL A 109 -8.08 -20.02 -12.95
CA VAL A 109 -7.68 -20.99 -11.93
C VAL A 109 -6.96 -20.26 -10.81
N ASN A 110 -7.13 -20.71 -9.56
CA ASN A 110 -6.44 -20.14 -8.41
C ASN A 110 -5.16 -20.93 -8.13
N PHE A 111 -4.05 -20.22 -8.02
CA PHE A 111 -2.74 -20.78 -7.70
C PHE A 111 -2.19 -20.18 -6.41
N SER A 112 -1.38 -20.94 -5.67
CA SER A 112 -0.57 -20.35 -4.61
C SER A 112 0.45 -19.40 -5.24
N CYS A 113 0.71 -18.26 -4.62
CA CYS A 113 1.70 -17.29 -5.13
C CYS A 113 3.10 -17.92 -5.30
N GLU A 114 3.42 -18.95 -4.51
CA GLU A 114 4.71 -19.64 -4.53
C GLU A 114 4.90 -20.55 -5.75
N THR A 115 3.82 -21.06 -6.35
CA THR A 115 3.85 -21.96 -7.52
C THR A 115 3.91 -21.20 -8.84
N LEU A 116 4.03 -19.87 -8.79
CA LEU A 116 4.13 -19.00 -9.94
C LEU A 116 5.52 -18.38 -10.03
N GLU A 117 5.92 -17.99 -11.23
CA GLU A 117 7.10 -17.17 -11.48
C GLU A 117 6.80 -16.12 -12.56
N PRO A 118 7.44 -14.93 -12.48
CA PRO A 118 7.23 -13.86 -13.46
C PRO A 118 7.83 -14.24 -14.81
N ILE A 119 7.13 -13.90 -15.90
CA ILE A 119 7.71 -13.98 -17.24
C ILE A 119 8.68 -12.82 -17.43
N THR A 120 9.93 -13.15 -17.73
CA THR A 120 10.94 -12.15 -18.10
C THR A 120 10.57 -11.53 -19.45
N PRO A 121 10.45 -10.20 -19.55
CA PRO A 121 10.05 -9.55 -20.79
C PRO A 121 11.18 -9.50 -21.83
N GLU A 122 10.81 -9.40 -23.10
CA GLU A 122 11.72 -9.21 -24.22
C GLU A 122 11.68 -7.77 -24.75
N GLN A 123 12.65 -7.41 -25.60
CA GLN A 123 12.67 -6.10 -26.25
C GLN A 123 11.36 -5.86 -27.03
N GLY A 124 10.72 -4.71 -26.78
CA GLY A 124 9.45 -4.33 -27.39
C GLY A 124 8.22 -4.71 -26.56
N ASP A 125 8.37 -5.55 -25.52
CA ASP A 125 7.25 -5.92 -24.65
C ASP A 125 6.77 -4.75 -23.79
N ARG A 126 5.48 -4.81 -23.47
CA ARG A 126 4.87 -4.04 -22.39
C ARG A 126 5.31 -4.66 -21.06
N VAL A 127 5.75 -3.83 -20.11
CA VAL A 127 6.28 -4.30 -18.84
C VAL A 127 5.66 -3.58 -17.65
N LYS A 128 5.61 -4.29 -16.52
CA LYS A 128 5.35 -3.72 -15.21
C LYS A 128 6.55 -3.96 -14.31
N VAL A 129 6.91 -2.96 -13.51
CA VAL A 129 7.95 -3.10 -12.49
C VAL A 129 7.37 -3.81 -11.28
N ILE A 130 7.98 -4.92 -10.88
CA ILE A 130 7.50 -5.82 -9.82
C ILE A 130 8.33 -5.72 -8.52
N PHE A 131 9.47 -5.03 -8.55
CA PHE A 131 10.34 -4.81 -7.39
C PHE A 131 10.93 -3.40 -7.37
N GLY A 132 11.39 -2.96 -6.19
CA GLY A 132 12.07 -1.68 -6.00
C GLY A 132 11.11 -0.49 -5.85
N GLU A 133 11.66 0.72 -5.92
CA GLU A 133 10.91 1.97 -5.71
C GLU A 133 9.87 2.24 -6.80
N GLU A 134 10.12 1.77 -8.02
CA GLU A 134 9.25 1.97 -9.18
C GLU A 134 8.14 0.91 -9.29
N ARG A 135 7.96 0.04 -8.28
CA ARG A 135 6.97 -1.04 -8.30
C ARG A 135 5.57 -0.51 -8.66
N GLU A 136 4.84 -1.29 -9.46
CA GLU A 136 3.54 -0.96 -10.10
C GLU A 136 3.60 0.02 -11.27
N GLN A 137 4.74 0.65 -11.55
CA GLN A 137 4.85 1.43 -12.77
C GLN A 137 4.89 0.54 -14.01
N THR A 138 4.27 1.03 -15.08
CA THR A 138 4.20 0.36 -16.38
C THR A 138 4.96 1.15 -17.44
N GLY A 139 5.36 0.46 -18.50
CA GLY A 139 6.11 1.06 -19.58
C GLY A 139 6.41 0.07 -20.70
N ASN A 140 7.25 0.49 -21.63
CA ASN A 140 7.72 -0.34 -22.74
C ASN A 140 9.22 -0.60 -22.60
N LEU A 141 9.63 -1.85 -22.75
CA LEU A 141 11.04 -2.24 -22.76
C LEU A 141 11.65 -1.92 -24.12
N LEU A 142 12.52 -0.92 -24.18
CA LEU A 142 13.09 -0.43 -25.44
C LEU A 142 14.29 -1.25 -25.91
N SER A 143 15.11 -1.71 -24.98
CA SER A 143 16.29 -2.54 -25.23
C SER A 143 16.75 -3.23 -23.95
N ILE A 144 17.54 -4.28 -24.09
CA ILE A 144 18.17 -4.99 -22.98
C ILE A 144 19.68 -4.89 -23.17
N ASP A 145 20.39 -4.51 -22.10
CA ASP A 145 21.84 -4.53 -22.01
C ASP A 145 22.24 -5.44 -20.83
N HIS A 146 22.80 -6.61 -21.15
CA HIS A 146 23.10 -7.67 -20.18
C HIS A 146 21.91 -8.03 -19.28
N ASN A 147 21.91 -7.51 -18.04
CA ASN A 147 20.92 -7.81 -17.01
C ASN A 147 20.06 -6.58 -16.66
N GLU A 148 20.12 -5.54 -17.48
CA GLU A 148 19.40 -4.28 -17.33
C GLU A 148 18.54 -4.01 -18.57
N GLY A 149 17.31 -3.55 -18.34
CA GLY A 149 16.38 -3.11 -19.36
C GLY A 149 16.30 -1.58 -19.40
N VAL A 150 16.35 -1.01 -20.61
CA VAL A 150 16.04 0.39 -20.84
C VAL A 150 14.54 0.51 -21.03
N VAL A 151 13.83 1.03 -20.03
CA VAL A 151 12.37 1.08 -19.99
C VAL A 151 11.90 2.52 -20.15
N LYS A 152 11.02 2.75 -21.11
CA LYS A 152 10.24 4.00 -21.17
C LYS A 152 8.98 3.81 -20.33
N LEU A 153 8.97 4.40 -19.13
CA LEU A 153 7.81 4.40 -18.25
C LEU A 153 6.71 5.31 -18.83
N ASP A 154 5.45 5.04 -18.50
CA ASP A 154 4.32 5.81 -19.06
C ASP A 154 4.17 7.21 -18.48
N HIS A 155 4.52 7.34 -17.19
CA HIS A 155 4.34 8.57 -16.41
C HIS A 155 5.68 9.13 -15.92
N ALA A 156 6.79 8.63 -16.47
CA ALA A 156 8.14 9.07 -16.14
C ALA A 156 9.04 8.97 -17.38
N ASP A 157 10.27 9.48 -17.27
CA ASP A 157 11.27 9.39 -18.31
C ASP A 157 11.80 7.95 -18.49
N VAL A 158 12.68 7.79 -19.48
CA VAL A 158 13.39 6.53 -19.70
C VAL A 158 14.31 6.24 -18.52
N LYS A 159 14.21 5.02 -17.98
CA LYS A 159 15.05 4.53 -16.88
C LYS A 159 15.73 3.22 -17.25
N MET A 160 16.90 3.00 -16.66
CA MET A 160 17.58 1.72 -16.68
C MET A 160 17.18 0.96 -15.41
N LEU A 161 16.56 -0.20 -15.56
CA LEU A 161 16.06 -1.03 -14.47
C LEU A 161 16.62 -2.44 -14.60
N GLN A 162 16.91 -3.10 -13.48
CA GLN A 162 17.35 -4.50 -13.54
C GLN A 162 16.25 -5.37 -14.16
N LEU A 163 16.62 -6.25 -15.09
CA LEU A 163 15.65 -7.07 -15.83
C LEU A 163 14.82 -7.95 -14.88
N ARG A 164 15.42 -8.42 -13.78
CA ARG A 164 14.72 -9.17 -12.71
C ARG A 164 13.65 -8.37 -11.95
N TYR A 165 13.59 -7.05 -12.13
CA TYR A 165 12.54 -6.19 -11.55
C TYR A 165 11.39 -5.97 -12.52
N LEU A 166 11.47 -6.52 -13.74
CA LEU A 166 10.47 -6.34 -14.78
C LEU A 166 9.73 -7.65 -14.99
N CYS A 167 8.43 -7.54 -15.19
CA CYS A 167 7.59 -8.64 -15.64
C CYS A 167 6.83 -8.22 -16.89
N LYS A 168 6.66 -9.15 -17.82
CA LYS A 168 5.86 -8.95 -19.03
C LYS A 168 4.39 -8.69 -18.66
N MET A 169 3.76 -7.76 -19.37
CA MET A 169 2.32 -7.52 -19.33
C MET A 169 1.62 -8.09 -20.56
N LYS A 170 0.31 -8.31 -20.45
CA LYS A 170 -0.58 -8.68 -21.56
C LYS A 170 -1.18 -7.47 -22.27
#